data_AF-A0A969K1F0-F1
#
_entry.id   AF-A0A969K1F0-F1
#
_cell.length_a   1.000
_cell.length_b   1.000
_cell.length_c   1.000
_cell.angle_alpha   90.00
_cell.angle_beta   90.00
_cell.angle_gamma   90.00
#
_symmetry.space_group_name_H-M   'P 1'
#
loop_
_entity.id
_entity.type
_entity.pdbx_description
1 polymer ?
#
loop_
_entity_poly.entity_id
_entity_poly.type
_entity_poly.pdbx_seq_one_letter_code
_entity_poly.pdbx_strand_id
1 'polypeptide(L)'
;MISAFAGTQPIAGQFASVLTGAAIAPLVYTLVLVYRPDGWRGGLLAGLLTAVAAQLLLSSIVVMSDVAGLFWATLSALCLCRYWRQWQMRLVWSLTAVTLSLAILTRWAYGLLLLPWAVSSLLAAREARLSWKQIGVAGGTAVLIGILIIGIQFLGKTVGEPSHIVDLQVVRWQPLNAFRQVTQTSDGTFYFERPIGLYYLMPLAHPAYIFPLFFPLLIGGLLALRRQPWAATVLLVGWPLTVYLFLAGIAWQNWRFPLTLFVPLLVLVGIGFEWAWERLSTRWQTVLILYCALALLGSVAWAVRDVGNFAEWANARKETAVTIATTLPQDATLIAFDLTGTLQHYTTVNTREIFNLTETDLANIVNEETAVYLLLNPDNIQSQWTGKSPERNFTWLQTHTTLTPLHNYGRLTPLSGGD
;
A
#
# COMPACT_ATOMS: atom_id res chain seq x y z
N MET A 1 -10.25 -10.73 -14.65
CA MET A 1 -11.15 -11.87 -14.32
C MET A 1 -12.44 -11.41 -13.66
N ILE A 2 -12.43 -10.65 -12.55
CA ILE A 2 -13.69 -10.18 -11.91
C ILE A 2 -14.48 -9.18 -12.79
N SER A 3 -13.79 -8.30 -13.53
CA SER A 3 -14.44 -7.39 -14.49
C SER A 3 -15.18 -8.09 -15.64
N ALA A 4 -14.83 -9.36 -15.94
CA ALA A 4 -15.56 -10.15 -16.94
C ALA A 4 -16.92 -10.66 -16.43
N PHE A 5 -17.12 -10.70 -15.10
CA PHE A 5 -18.37 -11.14 -14.47
C PHE A 5 -19.20 -9.98 -13.91
N ALA A 6 -18.56 -8.89 -13.47
CA ALA A 6 -19.22 -7.74 -12.84
C ALA A 6 -19.24 -6.46 -13.71
N GLY A 7 -18.69 -6.51 -14.93
CA GLY A 7 -18.49 -5.35 -15.79
C GLY A 7 -17.32 -4.45 -15.34
N THR A 8 -17.11 -3.33 -16.03
CA THR A 8 -16.09 -2.30 -15.71
C THR A 8 -16.52 -1.36 -14.58
N GLN A 9 -17.53 -1.75 -13.81
CA GLN A 9 -18.09 -0.93 -12.75
C GLN A 9 -17.13 -0.84 -11.54
N PRO A 10 -17.08 0.28 -10.81
CA PRO A 10 -16.25 0.45 -9.61
C PRO A 10 -16.42 -0.68 -8.58
N ILE A 11 -17.62 -1.27 -8.52
CA ILE A 11 -17.94 -2.38 -7.63
C ILE A 11 -17.10 -3.63 -7.91
N ALA A 12 -16.66 -3.87 -9.16
CA ALA A 12 -15.83 -5.01 -9.51
C ALA A 12 -14.42 -4.89 -8.87
N GLY A 13 -13.85 -3.69 -8.92
CA GLY A 13 -12.57 -3.39 -8.25
C GLY A 13 -12.69 -3.48 -6.73
N GLN A 14 -13.82 -3.00 -6.19
CA GLN A 14 -14.11 -3.05 -4.76
C GLN A 14 -14.21 -4.49 -4.26
N PHE A 15 -14.96 -5.32 -4.99
CA PHE A 15 -15.12 -6.73 -4.68
C PHE A 15 -13.79 -7.48 -4.72
N ALA A 16 -12.95 -7.20 -5.72
CA ALA A 16 -11.60 -7.76 -5.80
C ALA A 16 -10.73 -7.38 -4.59
N SER A 17 -10.78 -6.11 -4.17
CA SER A 17 -10.04 -5.61 -3.00
C SER A 17 -10.50 -6.30 -1.71
N VAL A 18 -11.81 -6.37 -1.48
CA VAL A 18 -12.39 -7.04 -0.30
C VAL A 18 -12.06 -8.52 -0.26
N LEU A 19 -12.21 -9.24 -1.38
CA LEU A 19 -11.90 -10.67 -1.44
C LEU A 19 -10.43 -10.96 -1.18
N THR A 20 -9.53 -10.22 -1.83
CA THR A 20 -8.09 -10.40 -1.62
C THR A 20 -7.69 -10.04 -0.19
N GLY A 21 -8.26 -8.99 0.39
CA GLY A 21 -8.07 -8.61 1.79
C GLY A 21 -8.50 -9.69 2.77
N ALA A 22 -9.74 -10.20 2.62
CA ALA A 22 -10.28 -11.26 3.46
C ALA A 22 -9.46 -12.56 3.37
N ALA A 23 -8.93 -12.88 2.19
CA ALA A 23 -8.13 -14.09 1.97
C ALA A 23 -6.73 -14.04 2.61
N ILE A 24 -6.20 -12.86 2.97
CA ILE A 24 -4.88 -12.77 3.62
C ILE A 24 -4.91 -13.39 5.03
N ALA A 25 -6.01 -13.25 5.78
CA ALA A 25 -6.13 -13.82 7.13
C ALA A 25 -5.93 -15.36 7.19
N PRO A 26 -6.64 -16.19 6.40
CA PRO A 26 -6.38 -17.63 6.37
C PRO A 26 -5.01 -17.99 5.78
N LEU A 27 -4.44 -17.16 4.90
CA LEU A 27 -3.07 -17.38 4.40
C LEU A 27 -2.03 -17.12 5.51
N VAL A 28 -2.19 -16.08 6.33
CA VAL A 28 -1.34 -15.79 7.49
C VAL A 28 -1.44 -16.93 8.52
N TYR A 29 -2.65 -17.38 8.84
CA TYR A 29 -2.88 -18.58 9.67
C TYR A 29 -2.08 -19.78 9.16
N THR A 30 -2.21 -20.07 7.85
CA THR A 30 -1.55 -21.22 7.24
C THR A 30 -0.04 -21.05 7.21
N LEU A 31 0.47 -19.84 6.96
CA LEU A 31 1.90 -19.56 7.01
C LEU A 31 2.46 -19.87 8.39
N VAL A 32 1.83 -19.43 9.49
CA VAL A 32 2.27 -19.79 10.85
C VAL A 32 2.37 -21.31 11.01
N LEU A 33 1.38 -22.06 10.53
CA LEU A 33 1.40 -23.54 10.57
C LEU A 33 2.52 -24.16 9.75
N VAL A 34 2.98 -23.52 8.66
CA VAL A 34 4.13 -24.02 7.91
C VAL A 34 5.42 -23.89 8.72
N TYR A 35 5.59 -22.81 9.48
CA TYR A 35 6.74 -22.60 10.37
C TYR A 35 6.62 -23.36 11.70
N ARG A 36 5.40 -23.60 12.18
CA ARG A 36 5.06 -24.27 13.44
C ARG A 36 3.87 -25.21 13.23
N PRO A 37 4.10 -26.47 12.81
CA PRO A 37 3.01 -27.41 12.48
C PRO A 37 1.98 -27.63 13.60
N ASP A 38 2.43 -27.67 14.86
CA ASP A 38 1.56 -27.81 16.03
C ASP A 38 1.05 -26.47 16.57
N GLY A 39 1.45 -25.37 15.93
CA GLY A 39 1.26 -23.98 16.37
C GLY A 39 -0.05 -23.35 15.94
N TRP A 40 -1.16 -24.09 16.01
CA TRP A 40 -2.46 -23.64 15.51
C TRP A 40 -3.06 -22.48 16.30
N ARG A 41 -2.68 -22.29 17.58
CA ARG A 41 -3.19 -21.20 18.43
C ARG A 41 -2.57 -19.87 18.02
N GLY A 42 -1.27 -19.87 17.77
CA GLY A 42 -0.55 -18.73 17.20
C GLY A 42 -0.98 -18.42 15.78
N GLY A 43 -1.26 -19.46 14.99
CA GLY A 43 -1.88 -19.29 13.67
C GLY A 43 -3.23 -18.60 13.77
N LEU A 44 -4.10 -19.07 14.67
CA LEU A 44 -5.43 -18.49 14.90
C LEU A 44 -5.34 -17.03 15.35
N LEU A 45 -4.46 -16.73 16.31
CA LEU A 45 -4.22 -15.36 16.77
C LEU A 45 -3.75 -14.45 15.62
N ALA A 46 -2.76 -14.90 14.83
CA ALA A 46 -2.25 -14.11 13.71
C ALA A 46 -3.32 -13.88 12.63
N GLY A 47 -4.11 -14.91 12.31
CA GLY A 47 -5.24 -14.80 11.38
C GLY A 47 -6.33 -13.84 11.88
N LEU A 48 -6.73 -13.93 13.15
CA LEU A 48 -7.69 -13.01 13.76
C LEU A 48 -7.17 -11.58 13.79
N LEU A 49 -5.91 -11.37 14.19
CA LEU A 49 -5.27 -10.06 14.19
C LEU A 49 -5.22 -9.47 12.77
N THR A 50 -4.94 -10.30 11.75
CA THR A 50 -5.00 -9.89 10.34
C THR A 50 -6.39 -9.39 9.98
N ALA A 51 -7.43 -10.13 10.35
CA ALA A 51 -8.82 -9.82 10.00
C ALA A 51 -9.33 -8.51 10.64
N VAL A 52 -8.79 -8.11 11.79
CA VAL A 52 -9.23 -6.91 12.53
C VAL A 52 -8.28 -5.71 12.40
N ALA A 53 -7.20 -5.82 11.63
CA ALA A 53 -6.24 -4.74 11.51
C ALA A 53 -6.78 -3.59 10.66
N ALA A 54 -6.83 -2.38 11.25
CA ALA A 54 -7.43 -1.20 10.65
C ALA A 54 -6.87 -0.89 9.26
N GLN A 55 -5.54 -0.94 9.10
CA GLN A 55 -4.88 -0.65 7.83
C GLN A 55 -5.34 -1.59 6.72
N LEU A 56 -5.40 -2.88 7.01
CA LEU A 56 -5.76 -3.88 6.03
C LEU A 56 -7.24 -3.73 5.66
N LEU A 57 -8.11 -3.50 6.64
CA LEU A 57 -9.54 -3.23 6.42
C LEU A 57 -9.75 -2.00 5.54
N LEU A 58 -9.13 -0.86 5.88
CA LEU A 58 -9.20 0.37 5.08
C LEU A 58 -8.73 0.12 3.65
N SER A 59 -7.58 -0.55 3.50
CA SER A 59 -7.02 -0.82 2.17
C SER A 59 -7.84 -1.84 1.37
N SER A 60 -8.68 -2.65 2.03
CA SER A 60 -9.59 -3.61 1.40
C SER A 60 -10.93 -2.96 1.03
N ILE A 61 -11.37 -1.95 1.77
CA ILE A 61 -12.61 -1.18 1.52
C ILE A 61 -12.39 -0.11 0.44
N VAL A 62 -11.15 0.20 0.06
CA VAL A 62 -10.85 1.08 -1.07
C VAL A 62 -10.34 0.24 -2.24
N VAL A 63 -10.70 0.63 -3.47
CA VAL A 63 -10.13 0.04 -4.69
C VAL A 63 -8.65 0.42 -4.79
N MET A 64 -7.77 -0.43 -4.25
CA MET A 64 -6.33 -0.20 -4.19
C MET A 64 -5.56 -1.46 -4.56
N SER A 65 -4.44 -1.29 -5.28
CA SER A 65 -3.58 -2.40 -5.67
C SER A 65 -2.73 -2.96 -4.52
N ASP A 66 -2.62 -2.22 -3.41
CA ASP A 66 -1.83 -2.60 -2.23
C ASP A 66 -2.20 -3.97 -1.66
N VAL A 67 -3.50 -4.20 -1.42
CA VAL A 67 -4.03 -5.43 -0.82
C VAL A 67 -3.94 -6.61 -1.78
N ALA A 68 -4.32 -6.40 -3.04
CA ALA A 68 -4.22 -7.44 -4.06
C ALA A 68 -2.76 -7.88 -4.25
N GLY A 69 -1.81 -6.94 -4.30
CA GLY A 69 -0.38 -7.26 -4.34
C GLY A 69 0.09 -8.01 -3.09
N LEU A 70 -0.38 -7.62 -1.90
CA LEU A 70 -0.04 -8.29 -0.64
C LEU A 70 -0.57 -9.73 -0.61
N PHE A 71 -1.79 -9.94 -1.08
CA PHE A 71 -2.40 -11.27 -1.22
C PHE A 71 -1.53 -12.17 -2.11
N TRP A 72 -1.16 -11.71 -3.30
CA TRP A 72 -0.33 -12.49 -4.23
C TRP A 72 1.07 -12.78 -3.66
N ALA A 73 1.69 -11.82 -2.99
CA ALA A 73 2.97 -12.02 -2.31
C ALA A 73 2.87 -13.03 -1.17
N THR A 74 1.79 -12.98 -0.39
CA THR A 74 1.53 -13.93 0.72
C THR A 74 1.31 -15.34 0.20
N LEU A 75 0.52 -15.48 -0.87
CA LEU A 75 0.29 -16.77 -1.52
C LEU A 75 1.61 -17.32 -2.09
N SER A 76 2.43 -16.47 -2.70
CA SER A 76 3.78 -16.86 -3.16
C SER A 76 4.65 -17.38 -2.02
N ALA A 77 4.71 -16.67 -0.89
CA ALA A 77 5.45 -17.13 0.29
C ALA A 77 4.96 -18.50 0.78
N LEU A 78 3.63 -18.71 0.80
CA LEU A 78 3.04 -19.97 1.22
C LEU A 78 3.39 -21.12 0.28
N CYS A 79 3.28 -20.90 -1.03
CA CYS A 79 3.67 -21.88 -2.05
C CYS A 79 5.16 -22.20 -1.95
N LEU A 80 6.01 -21.19 -1.76
CA LEU A 80 7.46 -21.37 -1.61
C LEU A 80 7.77 -22.26 -0.41
N CYS A 81 7.20 -21.96 0.75
CA CYS A 81 7.43 -22.74 1.96
C CYS A 81 6.92 -24.18 1.83
N ARG A 82 5.79 -24.40 1.11
CA ARG A 82 5.29 -25.75 0.81
C ARG A 82 6.21 -26.50 -0.15
N TYR A 83 6.74 -25.83 -1.17
CA TYR A 83 7.68 -26.42 -2.12
C TYR A 83 8.94 -26.94 -1.42
N TRP A 84 9.49 -26.19 -0.46
CA TRP A 84 10.67 -26.63 0.31
C TRP A 84 10.44 -27.92 1.11
N ARG A 85 9.21 -28.19 1.55
CA ARG A 85 8.89 -29.45 2.25
C ARG A 85 8.84 -30.64 1.31
N GLN A 86 8.48 -30.39 0.05
CA GLN A 86 8.27 -31.43 -0.97
C GLN A 86 8.88 -30.99 -2.30
N TRP A 87 10.21 -31.07 -2.40
CA TRP A 87 11.04 -30.64 -3.54
C TRP A 87 10.65 -31.23 -4.92
N GLN A 88 9.74 -32.20 -4.94
CA GLN A 88 9.22 -32.83 -6.16
C GLN A 88 8.04 -32.07 -6.79
N MET A 89 7.39 -31.15 -6.06
CA MET A 89 6.19 -30.47 -6.54
C MET A 89 6.51 -29.30 -7.48
N ARG A 90 6.93 -29.60 -8.72
CA ARG A 90 7.23 -28.60 -9.76
C ARG A 90 6.09 -27.59 -9.98
N LEU A 91 4.83 -28.04 -9.87
CA LEU A 91 3.65 -27.17 -9.97
C LEU A 91 3.62 -26.09 -8.88
N VAL A 92 4.00 -26.42 -7.64
CA VAL A 92 4.01 -25.47 -6.51
C VAL A 92 5.12 -24.44 -6.67
N TRP A 93 6.27 -24.83 -7.24
CA TRP A 93 7.31 -23.88 -7.63
C TRP A 93 6.82 -22.92 -8.72
N SER A 94 6.22 -23.42 -9.79
CA SER A 94 5.66 -22.58 -10.84
C SER A 94 4.59 -21.63 -10.28
N LEU A 95 3.73 -22.10 -9.37
CA LEU A 95 2.73 -21.27 -8.71
C LEU A 95 3.37 -20.16 -7.85
N THR A 96 4.49 -20.44 -7.18
CA THR A 96 5.27 -19.43 -6.45
C THR A 96 5.73 -18.30 -7.38
N ALA A 97 6.30 -18.66 -8.53
CA ALA A 97 6.78 -17.70 -9.52
C ALA A 97 5.62 -16.90 -10.16
N VAL A 98 4.52 -17.57 -10.51
CA VAL A 98 3.32 -16.93 -11.07
C VAL A 98 2.74 -15.92 -10.08
N THR A 99 2.53 -16.32 -8.82
CA THR A 99 1.93 -15.45 -7.80
C THR A 99 2.84 -14.28 -7.44
N LEU A 100 4.16 -14.47 -7.34
CA LEU A 100 5.08 -13.35 -7.14
C LEU A 100 5.06 -12.39 -8.34
N SER A 101 5.03 -12.92 -9.57
CA SER A 101 4.94 -12.10 -10.77
C SER A 101 3.65 -11.29 -10.80
N LEU A 102 2.51 -11.87 -10.40
CA LEU A 102 1.24 -11.16 -10.25
C LEU A 102 1.29 -10.09 -9.15
N ALA A 103 2.03 -10.32 -8.05
CA ALA A 103 2.25 -9.30 -7.03
C ALA A 103 3.00 -8.09 -7.60
N ILE A 104 4.09 -8.34 -8.34
CA ILE A 104 4.89 -7.30 -9.02
C ILE A 104 4.05 -6.56 -10.06
N LEU A 105 3.28 -7.29 -10.85
CA LEU A 105 2.37 -6.76 -11.87
C LEU A 105 1.32 -5.82 -11.27
N THR A 106 0.77 -6.23 -10.12
CA THR A 106 -0.23 -5.47 -9.38
C THR A 106 0.38 -4.23 -8.74
N ARG A 107 1.60 -4.37 -8.20
CA ARG A 107 2.36 -3.28 -7.60
C ARG A 107 3.87 -3.57 -7.66
N TRP A 108 4.58 -2.75 -8.43
CA TRP A 108 6.01 -2.96 -8.74
C TRP A 108 6.91 -3.05 -7.50
N ALA A 109 6.56 -2.42 -6.38
CA ALA A 109 7.33 -2.47 -5.13
C ALA A 109 7.50 -3.91 -4.60
N TYR A 110 6.61 -4.85 -4.95
CA TYR A 110 6.79 -6.26 -4.64
C TYR A 110 7.97 -6.91 -5.38
N GLY A 111 8.56 -6.24 -6.38
CA GLY A 111 9.79 -6.68 -7.04
C GLY A 111 10.97 -6.79 -6.08
N LEU A 112 10.96 -5.99 -5.01
CA LEU A 112 11.92 -6.07 -3.91
C LEU A 112 11.93 -7.46 -3.25
N LEU A 113 10.80 -8.18 -3.27
CA LEU A 113 10.70 -9.51 -2.65
C LEU A 113 11.44 -10.60 -3.43
N LEU A 114 11.85 -10.34 -4.68
CA LEU A 114 12.73 -11.25 -5.42
C LEU A 114 14.01 -11.57 -4.64
N LEU A 115 14.56 -10.58 -3.92
CA LEU A 115 15.78 -10.76 -3.13
C LEU A 115 15.60 -11.77 -1.98
N PRO A 116 14.69 -11.57 -1.01
CA PRO A 116 14.47 -12.54 0.06
C PRO A 116 13.99 -13.91 -0.46
N TRP A 117 13.23 -13.96 -1.57
CA TRP A 117 12.79 -15.23 -2.16
C TRP A 117 13.97 -16.00 -2.78
N ALA A 118 14.82 -15.32 -3.55
CA ALA A 118 15.97 -15.94 -4.19
C ALA A 118 16.98 -16.43 -3.14
N VAL A 119 17.34 -15.59 -2.18
CA VAL A 119 18.32 -15.95 -1.13
C VAL A 119 17.78 -17.10 -0.28
N SER A 120 16.52 -17.04 0.17
CA SER A 120 15.92 -18.14 0.94
C SER A 120 15.83 -19.43 0.14
N SER A 121 15.46 -19.38 -1.15
CA SER A 121 15.39 -20.56 -2.01
C SER A 121 16.76 -21.21 -2.23
N LEU A 122 17.81 -20.40 -2.43
CA LEU A 122 19.19 -20.89 -2.57
C LEU A 122 19.68 -21.56 -1.28
N LEU A 123 19.37 -20.97 -0.12
CA LEU A 123 19.70 -21.55 1.18
C LEU A 123 18.96 -22.87 1.40
N ALA A 124 17.66 -22.91 1.12
CA ALA A 124 16.86 -24.14 1.23
C ALA A 124 17.38 -25.23 0.29
N ALA A 125 17.74 -24.89 -0.95
CA ALA A 125 18.30 -25.83 -1.91
C ALA A 125 19.67 -26.38 -1.46
N ARG A 126 20.49 -25.53 -0.83
CA ARG A 126 21.77 -25.94 -0.24
C ARG A 126 21.57 -26.87 0.95
N GLU A 127 20.63 -26.56 1.85
CA GLU A 127 20.27 -27.40 3.00
C GLU A 127 19.76 -28.78 2.53
N ALA A 128 18.96 -28.80 1.45
CA ALA A 128 18.46 -30.02 0.81
C ALA A 128 19.48 -30.71 -0.12
N ARG A 129 20.70 -30.19 -0.25
CA ARG A 129 21.79 -30.71 -1.10
C ARG A 129 21.38 -30.95 -2.55
N LEU A 130 20.56 -30.04 -3.11
CA LEU A 130 20.17 -30.11 -4.52
C LEU A 130 21.38 -29.87 -5.44
N SER A 131 21.36 -30.52 -6.60
CA SER A 131 22.37 -30.31 -7.64
C SER A 131 22.24 -28.91 -8.26
N TRP A 132 23.37 -28.33 -8.71
CA TRP A 132 23.38 -27.06 -9.44
C TRP A 132 22.48 -27.06 -10.68
N LYS A 133 22.31 -28.22 -11.34
CA LYS A 133 21.38 -28.38 -12.46
C LYS A 133 19.93 -28.16 -12.02
N GLN A 134 19.53 -28.72 -10.89
CA GLN A 134 18.17 -28.53 -10.35
C GLN A 134 17.93 -27.08 -9.95
N ILE A 135 18.92 -26.45 -9.30
CA ILE A 135 18.86 -25.02 -8.94
C ILE A 135 18.75 -24.15 -10.19
N GLY A 136 19.57 -24.41 -11.22
CA GLY A 136 19.54 -23.69 -12.49
C GLY A 136 18.22 -23.85 -13.24
N VAL A 137 17.63 -25.05 -13.27
CA VAL A 137 16.31 -25.28 -13.88
C VAL A 137 15.20 -24.55 -13.10
N ALA A 138 15.23 -24.61 -11.77
CA ALA A 138 14.26 -23.88 -10.94
C ALA A 138 14.37 -22.36 -11.15
N GLY A 139 15.60 -21.82 -11.09
CA GLY A 139 15.86 -20.40 -11.35
C GLY A 139 15.44 -19.97 -12.75
N GLY A 140 15.83 -20.73 -13.79
CA GLY A 140 15.48 -20.46 -15.18
C GLY A 140 13.98 -20.50 -15.44
N THR A 141 13.25 -21.46 -14.84
CA THR A 141 11.79 -21.52 -14.96
C THR A 141 11.09 -20.34 -14.28
N ALA A 142 11.54 -19.92 -13.10
CA ALA A 142 10.97 -18.74 -12.44
C ALA A 142 11.22 -17.44 -13.23
N VAL A 143 12.43 -17.26 -13.77
CA VAL A 143 12.77 -16.11 -14.62
C VAL A 143 11.92 -16.11 -15.88
N LEU A 144 11.77 -17.24 -16.56
CA LEU A 144 10.94 -17.35 -17.76
C LEU A 144 9.46 -17.00 -17.48
N ILE A 145 8.90 -17.51 -16.38
CA ILE A 145 7.54 -17.18 -15.95
C ILE A 145 7.40 -15.69 -15.66
N GLY A 146 8.37 -15.11 -14.95
CA GLY A 146 8.40 -13.67 -14.66
C GLY A 146 8.44 -12.82 -15.92
N ILE A 147 9.33 -13.15 -16.86
CA ILE A 147 9.43 -12.48 -18.17
C ILE A 147 8.11 -12.60 -18.93
N LEU A 148 7.49 -13.78 -18.96
CA LEU A 148 6.24 -13.99 -19.70
C LEU A 148 5.08 -13.16 -19.12
N ILE A 149 4.92 -13.15 -17.79
CA ILE A 149 3.81 -12.45 -17.12
C ILE A 149 4.03 -10.95 -17.07
N ILE A 150 5.23 -10.48 -16.76
CA ILE A 150 5.54 -9.06 -16.64
C ILE A 150 5.75 -8.46 -18.04
N GLY A 151 6.47 -9.18 -18.91
CA GLY A 151 6.77 -8.78 -20.29
C GLY A 151 5.53 -8.55 -21.15
N ILE A 152 4.42 -9.26 -20.87
CA ILE A 152 3.17 -9.06 -21.62
C ILE A 152 2.61 -7.63 -21.47
N GLN A 153 2.91 -6.93 -20.38
CA GLN A 153 2.50 -5.53 -20.22
C GLN A 153 3.22 -4.58 -21.18
N PHE A 154 4.41 -4.97 -21.66
CA PHE A 154 5.22 -4.15 -22.55
C PHE A 154 4.92 -4.44 -24.04
N LEU A 155 4.41 -5.63 -24.36
CA LEU A 155 4.07 -6.01 -25.74
C LEU A 155 2.94 -5.15 -26.36
N GLY A 156 2.12 -4.49 -25.54
CA GLY A 156 1.04 -3.61 -25.99
C GLY A 156 1.37 -2.11 -26.02
N LYS A 157 2.54 -1.68 -25.54
CA LYS A 157 2.93 -0.26 -25.41
C LYS A 157 4.14 0.09 -26.29
N THR A 158 4.05 -0.19 -27.58
CA THR A 158 5.13 0.08 -28.55
C THR A 158 5.15 1.53 -29.07
N VAL A 159 4.23 2.41 -28.67
CA VAL A 159 4.26 3.84 -29.03
C VAL A 159 3.71 4.69 -27.88
N GLY A 160 4.54 5.50 -27.24
CA GLY A 160 4.16 6.39 -26.12
C GLY A 160 4.98 6.15 -24.86
N GLU A 161 5.32 7.23 -24.15
CA GLU A 161 6.36 7.38 -23.11
C GLU A 161 6.75 6.13 -22.30
N PRO A 162 8.06 5.91 -22.05
CA PRO A 162 8.54 4.79 -21.26
C PRO A 162 7.83 4.80 -19.91
N SER A 163 7.09 3.72 -19.61
CA SER A 163 6.37 3.62 -18.35
C SER A 163 7.35 3.83 -17.19
N HIS A 164 6.99 4.67 -16.21
CA HIS A 164 7.77 4.97 -14.99
C HIS A 164 8.12 3.76 -14.09
N ILE A 165 7.96 2.54 -14.60
CA ILE A 165 8.38 1.29 -14.00
C ILE A 165 9.91 1.36 -13.87
N VAL A 166 10.39 1.50 -12.63
CA VAL A 166 11.83 1.57 -12.26
C VAL A 166 12.47 2.97 -12.36
N ASP A 167 11.71 4.04 -12.58
CA ASP A 167 12.31 5.38 -12.42
C ASP A 167 12.51 5.70 -10.94
N LEU A 168 13.66 5.28 -10.40
CA LEU A 168 14.11 5.59 -9.05
C LEU A 168 14.30 7.10 -8.84
N GLN A 169 14.37 7.89 -9.92
CA GLN A 169 14.40 9.36 -9.85
C GLN A 169 13.02 9.94 -9.55
N VAL A 170 11.94 9.33 -10.04
CA VAL A 170 10.58 9.69 -9.59
C VAL A 170 10.52 9.52 -8.08
N VAL A 171 11.03 8.39 -7.57
CA VAL A 171 11.03 8.13 -6.12
C VAL A 171 12.15 8.79 -5.30
N ARG A 172 13.08 9.47 -5.97
CA ARG A 172 14.31 10.07 -5.43
C ARG A 172 14.93 9.22 -4.33
N TRP A 173 15.08 7.92 -4.59
CA TRP A 173 15.52 6.99 -3.56
C TRP A 173 16.97 7.29 -3.15
N GLN A 174 17.18 7.56 -1.86
CA GLN A 174 18.49 7.81 -1.26
C GLN A 174 18.49 7.29 0.18
N PRO A 175 19.49 6.52 0.63
CA PRO A 175 19.56 6.04 2.01
C PRO A 175 19.48 7.15 3.06
N LEU A 176 20.01 8.34 2.74
CA LEU A 176 19.98 9.52 3.61
C LEU A 176 18.56 10.06 3.86
N ASN A 177 17.59 9.77 3.00
CA ASN A 177 16.21 10.17 3.23
C ASN A 177 15.63 9.57 4.51
N ALA A 178 16.16 8.43 4.98
CA ALA A 178 15.72 7.80 6.22
C ALA A 178 15.81 8.73 7.44
N PHE A 179 16.72 9.70 7.40
CA PHE A 179 16.96 10.66 8.48
C PHE A 179 16.35 12.04 8.19
N ARG A 180 15.76 12.25 7.01
CA ARG A 180 15.19 13.56 6.60
C ARG A 180 13.73 13.67 7.03
N GLN A 181 13.38 14.88 7.46
CA GLN A 181 12.00 15.35 7.66
C GLN A 181 11.52 16.23 6.50
N VAL A 182 12.46 16.80 5.74
CA VAL A 182 12.16 17.65 4.58
C VAL A 182 12.74 17.01 3.34
N THR A 183 11.90 16.82 2.32
CA THR A 183 12.30 16.25 1.03
C THR A 183 11.74 17.08 -0.11
N GLN A 184 12.49 17.13 -1.21
CA GLN A 184 12.06 17.80 -2.43
C GLN A 184 11.93 16.76 -3.53
N THR A 185 10.80 16.72 -4.24
CA THR A 185 10.52 15.77 -5.34
C THR A 185 10.04 16.50 -6.60
N SER A 186 9.58 15.75 -7.60
CA SER A 186 8.82 16.31 -8.72
C SER A 186 7.58 17.07 -8.24
N ASP A 187 6.99 16.62 -7.14
CA ASP A 187 5.70 17.05 -6.61
C ASP A 187 5.84 18.18 -5.56
N GLY A 188 7.03 18.80 -5.51
CA GLY A 188 7.30 19.92 -4.62
C GLY A 188 8.09 19.55 -3.36
N THR A 189 7.94 20.35 -2.31
CA THR A 189 8.64 20.18 -1.03
C THR A 189 7.70 19.62 0.03
N PHE A 190 8.05 18.48 0.60
CA PHE A 190 7.30 17.84 1.67
C PHE A 190 7.97 18.09 3.02
N TYR A 191 7.14 18.44 4.01
CA TYR A 191 7.53 18.61 5.39
C TYR A 191 6.83 17.54 6.24
N PHE A 192 7.62 16.73 6.93
CA PHE A 192 7.14 15.65 7.77
C PHE A 192 7.45 15.90 9.24
N GLU A 193 6.55 15.48 10.13
CA GLU A 193 6.75 15.60 11.58
C GLU A 193 7.90 14.73 12.10
N ARG A 194 8.20 13.61 11.44
CA ARG A 194 9.19 12.62 11.88
C ARG A 194 10.11 12.25 10.72
N PRO A 195 11.34 11.77 10.98
CA PRO A 195 12.18 11.22 9.93
C PRO A 195 11.50 10.05 9.19
N ILE A 196 11.72 9.96 7.89
CA ILE A 196 11.08 8.95 7.03
C ILE A 196 11.35 7.51 7.50
N GLY A 197 12.57 7.22 7.93
CA GLY A 197 12.91 5.89 8.47
C GLY A 197 12.09 5.54 9.71
N LEU A 198 11.94 6.49 10.64
CA LEU A 198 11.13 6.27 11.85
C LEU A 198 9.64 6.10 11.52
N TYR A 199 9.13 6.86 10.55
CA TYR A 199 7.77 6.71 10.04
C TYR A 199 7.52 5.28 9.54
N TYR A 200 8.45 4.73 8.76
CA TYR A 200 8.29 3.37 8.21
C TYR A 200 8.48 2.22 9.21
N LEU A 201 8.92 2.51 10.45
CA LEU A 201 8.93 1.54 11.55
C LEU A 201 7.59 1.47 12.32
N MET A 202 6.66 2.39 12.07
CA MET A 202 5.36 2.42 12.76
C MET A 202 4.60 1.08 12.76
N PRO A 203 4.60 0.26 11.68
CA PRO A 203 3.86 -1.00 11.69
C PRO A 203 4.23 -1.99 12.81
N LEU A 204 5.41 -1.83 13.42
CA LEU A 204 5.85 -2.68 14.52
C LEU A 204 4.99 -2.52 15.79
N ALA A 205 4.41 -1.33 16.02
CA ALA A 205 3.69 -1.02 17.26
C ALA A 205 2.61 0.06 17.11
N HIS A 206 2.15 0.36 15.90
CA HIS A 206 1.05 1.30 15.68
C HIS A 206 -0.29 0.53 15.62
N PRO A 207 -1.33 0.95 16.36
CA PRO A 207 -2.61 0.24 16.43
C PRO A 207 -3.31 -0.03 15.09
N ALA A 208 -3.06 0.79 14.07
CA ALA A 208 -3.59 0.54 12.73
C ALA A 208 -2.99 -0.71 12.04
N TYR A 209 -1.81 -1.17 12.48
CA TYR A 209 -1.16 -2.38 12.00
C TYR A 209 -1.11 -3.41 13.13
N ILE A 210 -0.08 -3.35 13.99
CA ILE A 210 0.12 -4.23 15.13
C ILE A 210 -0.09 -3.40 16.38
N PHE A 211 -1.17 -3.73 17.10
CA PHE A 211 -1.45 -3.09 18.38
C PHE A 211 -0.26 -3.20 19.32
N PRO A 212 0.14 -2.13 20.04
CA PRO A 212 1.38 -2.10 20.84
C PRO A 212 1.55 -3.31 21.78
N LEU A 213 0.45 -3.84 22.33
CA LEU A 213 0.49 -5.03 23.19
C LEU A 213 0.94 -6.30 22.45
N PHE A 214 0.89 -6.38 21.13
CA PHE A 214 1.47 -7.51 20.39
C PHE A 214 2.98 -7.40 20.18
N PHE A 215 3.60 -6.26 20.47
CA PHE A 215 5.03 -6.06 20.27
C PHE A 215 5.93 -7.06 21.04
N PRO A 216 5.68 -7.40 22.32
CA PRO A 216 6.45 -8.45 23.00
C PRO A 216 6.37 -9.81 22.31
N LEU A 217 5.21 -10.16 21.73
CA LEU A 217 5.05 -11.40 20.97
C LEU A 217 5.80 -11.35 19.64
N LEU A 218 5.84 -10.20 18.96
CA LEU A 218 6.70 -10.01 17.78
C LEU A 218 8.17 -10.29 18.11
N ILE A 219 8.68 -9.74 19.22
CA ILE A 219 10.04 -10.01 19.70
C ILE A 219 10.22 -11.49 20.03
N GLY A 220 9.26 -12.11 20.73
CA GLY A 220 9.24 -13.55 20.99
C GLY A 220 9.33 -14.38 19.71
N GLY A 221 8.63 -13.97 18.65
CA GLY A 221 8.69 -14.58 17.32
C GLY A 221 10.08 -14.52 16.71
N LEU A 222 10.73 -13.36 16.75
CA LEU A 222 12.11 -13.19 16.29
C LEU A 222 13.10 -14.08 17.07
N LEU A 223 12.93 -14.18 18.39
CA LEU A 223 13.76 -15.08 19.22
C LEU A 223 13.50 -16.55 18.88
N ALA A 224 12.25 -16.92 18.62
CA ALA A 224 11.85 -18.26 18.25
C ALA A 224 12.38 -18.71 16.88
N LEU A 225 12.67 -17.77 15.97
CA LEU A 225 13.30 -18.06 14.68
C LEU A 225 14.71 -18.62 14.80
N ARG A 226 15.41 -18.41 15.92
CA ARG A 226 16.76 -19.00 16.14
C ARG A 226 16.77 -20.53 16.10
N ARG A 227 15.60 -21.17 16.21
CA ARG A 227 15.44 -22.63 16.10
C ARG A 227 14.87 -23.08 14.76
N GLN A 228 14.67 -22.17 13.82
CA GLN A 228 14.12 -22.47 12.50
C GLN A 228 15.23 -22.60 11.45
N PRO A 229 14.96 -23.27 10.32
CA PRO A 229 15.90 -23.30 9.20
C PRO A 229 16.28 -21.89 8.73
N TRP A 230 17.51 -21.73 8.26
CA TRP A 230 18.02 -20.40 7.89
C TRP A 230 17.26 -19.82 6.70
N ALA A 231 16.89 -20.67 5.73
CA ALA A 231 16.05 -20.29 4.61
C ALA A 231 14.72 -19.63 5.04
N ALA A 232 14.04 -20.24 6.01
CA ALA A 232 12.79 -19.75 6.57
C ALA A 232 12.99 -18.40 7.29
N THR A 233 14.06 -18.29 8.07
CA THR A 233 14.43 -17.05 8.77
C THR A 233 14.70 -15.91 7.79
N VAL A 234 15.47 -16.18 6.73
CA VAL A 234 15.78 -15.19 5.68
C VAL A 234 14.53 -14.76 4.94
N LEU A 235 13.58 -15.66 4.67
CA LEU A 235 12.31 -15.26 4.05
C LEU A 235 11.52 -14.33 4.96
N LEU A 236 11.33 -14.72 6.24
CA LEU A 236 10.46 -14.00 7.16
C LEU A 236 11.04 -12.67 7.65
N VAL A 237 12.36 -12.57 7.81
CA VAL A 237 13.05 -11.34 8.22
C VAL A 237 13.50 -10.51 7.01
N GLY A 238 13.97 -11.17 5.95
CA GLY A 238 14.44 -10.49 4.74
C GLY A 238 13.32 -9.78 3.99
N TRP A 239 12.08 -10.29 4.03
CA TRP A 239 10.92 -9.58 3.49
C TRP A 239 10.75 -8.19 4.12
N PRO A 240 10.42 -8.06 5.41
CA PRO A 240 10.18 -6.75 6.00
C PRO A 240 11.43 -5.88 5.97
N LEU A 241 12.64 -6.45 6.10
CA LEU A 241 13.89 -5.70 6.02
C LEU A 241 14.09 -5.05 4.64
N THR A 242 13.94 -5.82 3.56
CA THR A 242 14.17 -5.30 2.19
C THR A 242 13.19 -4.19 1.86
N VAL A 243 11.92 -4.38 2.21
CA VAL A 243 10.87 -3.39 1.97
C VAL A 243 11.08 -2.16 2.85
N TYR A 244 11.44 -2.33 4.12
CA TYR A 244 11.74 -1.22 5.02
C TYR A 244 12.91 -0.37 4.50
N LEU A 245 14.02 -0.99 4.10
CA LEU A 245 15.18 -0.26 3.57
C LEU A 245 14.83 0.54 2.31
N PHE A 246 13.97 -0.02 1.46
CA PHE A 246 13.46 0.70 0.31
C PHE A 246 12.59 1.89 0.74
N LEU A 247 11.58 1.67 1.60
CA LEU A 247 10.67 2.73 2.05
C LEU A 247 11.36 3.83 2.87
N ALA A 248 12.34 3.47 3.70
CA ALA A 248 13.13 4.44 4.43
C ALA A 248 13.94 5.34 3.49
N GLY A 249 14.28 4.87 2.29
CA GLY A 249 15.04 5.64 1.31
C GLY A 249 14.20 6.47 0.32
N ILE A 250 12.88 6.27 0.21
CA ILE A 250 12.05 7.11 -0.68
C ILE A 250 11.79 8.49 -0.07
N ALA A 251 11.40 9.45 -0.90
CA ALA A 251 11.18 10.84 -0.47
C ALA A 251 9.76 11.16 0.06
N TRP A 252 8.92 10.16 0.33
CA TRP A 252 7.55 10.36 0.83
C TRP A 252 7.27 9.60 2.13
N GLN A 253 6.31 10.12 2.89
CA GLN A 253 5.62 9.37 3.94
C GLN A 253 4.19 9.10 3.50
N ASN A 254 3.86 7.82 3.38
CA ASN A 254 2.50 7.41 3.06
C ASN A 254 2.14 6.17 3.87
N TRP A 255 1.04 6.27 4.60
CA TRP A 255 0.54 5.25 5.54
C TRP A 255 0.12 3.96 4.82
N ARG A 256 -0.12 3.98 3.50
CA ARG A 256 -0.44 2.75 2.76
C ARG A 256 0.78 1.89 2.45
N PHE A 257 1.95 2.50 2.24
CA PHE A 257 3.16 1.78 1.78
C PHE A 257 3.70 0.72 2.77
N PRO A 258 3.69 0.95 4.10
CA PRO A 258 4.15 -0.03 5.07
C PRO A 258 3.25 -1.28 5.14
N LEU A 259 2.07 -1.30 4.49
CA LEU A 259 1.21 -2.48 4.46
C LEU A 259 1.93 -3.72 3.92
N THR A 260 2.91 -3.56 3.04
CA THR A 260 3.73 -4.67 2.54
C THR A 260 4.58 -5.34 3.64
N LEU A 261 4.85 -4.67 4.76
CA LEU A 261 5.53 -5.23 5.93
C LEU A 261 4.61 -6.12 6.77
N PHE A 262 3.30 -6.03 6.58
CA PHE A 262 2.32 -6.46 7.57
C PHE A 262 2.30 -7.98 7.81
N VAL A 263 2.22 -8.76 6.73
CA VAL A 263 2.13 -10.23 6.78
C VAL A 263 3.28 -10.90 7.55
N PRO A 264 4.57 -10.65 7.22
CA PRO A 264 5.66 -11.30 7.94
C PRO A 264 5.68 -10.93 9.43
N LEU A 265 5.30 -9.69 9.78
CA LEU A 265 5.22 -9.26 11.18
C LEU A 265 4.10 -9.98 11.95
N LEU A 266 2.93 -10.19 11.32
CA LEU A 266 1.85 -10.96 11.93
C LEU A 266 2.19 -12.44 12.11
N VAL A 267 2.89 -13.04 11.14
CA VAL A 267 3.39 -14.41 11.26
C VAL A 267 4.38 -14.50 12.43
N LEU A 268 5.25 -13.50 12.62
CA LEU A 268 6.14 -13.42 13.79
C LEU A 268 5.36 -13.32 15.11
N VAL A 269 4.30 -12.52 15.18
CA VAL A 269 3.42 -12.46 16.37
C VAL A 269 2.82 -13.84 16.67
N GLY A 270 2.32 -14.56 15.67
CA GLY A 270 1.79 -15.91 15.82
C GLY A 270 2.84 -16.92 16.31
N ILE A 271 4.03 -16.91 15.71
CA ILE A 271 5.17 -17.74 16.15
C ILE A 271 5.57 -17.40 17.59
N GLY A 272 5.58 -16.12 17.95
CA GLY A 272 5.91 -15.66 19.29
C GLY A 272 4.88 -16.07 20.35
N PHE A 273 3.60 -16.08 20.00
CA PHE A 273 2.55 -16.61 20.85
C PHE A 273 2.79 -18.09 21.18
N GLU A 274 3.05 -18.93 20.18
CA GLU A 274 3.33 -20.36 20.41
C GLU A 274 4.60 -20.57 21.22
N TRP A 275 5.64 -19.79 20.92
CA TRP A 275 6.88 -19.84 21.68
C TRP A 275 6.68 -19.50 23.17
N ALA A 276 5.82 -18.54 23.48
CA ALA A 276 5.45 -18.20 24.85
C ALA A 276 4.57 -19.31 25.47
N TRP A 277 3.57 -19.80 24.72
CA TRP A 277 2.64 -20.84 25.16
C TRP A 277 3.35 -22.10 25.64
N GLU A 278 4.36 -22.58 24.90
CA GLU A 278 5.19 -23.74 25.23
C GLU A 278 6.00 -23.57 26.53
N ARG A 279 6.23 -22.34 26.99
CA ARG A 279 7.11 -22.01 28.13
C ARG A 279 6.35 -21.63 29.39
N LEU A 280 5.10 -21.25 29.25
CA LEU A 280 4.26 -20.79 30.34
C LEU A 280 3.52 -21.96 30.98
N SER A 281 3.38 -21.93 32.31
CA SER A 281 2.49 -22.87 33.00
C SER A 281 1.03 -22.57 32.69
N THR A 282 0.12 -23.51 32.97
CA THR A 282 -1.32 -23.38 32.66
C THR A 282 -1.95 -22.10 33.20
N ARG A 283 -1.56 -21.66 34.41
CA ARG A 283 -2.04 -20.37 34.97
C ARG A 283 -1.63 -19.18 34.11
N TRP A 284 -0.38 -19.14 33.64
CA TRP A 284 0.14 -18.05 32.82
C TRP A 284 -0.33 -18.13 31.37
N GLN A 285 -0.68 -19.32 30.89
CA GLN A 285 -1.36 -19.50 29.59
C GLN A 285 -2.71 -18.80 29.56
N THR A 286 -3.50 -18.89 30.63
CA THR A 286 -4.75 -18.13 30.76
C THR A 286 -4.50 -16.62 30.74
N VAL A 287 -3.48 -16.14 31.46
CA VAL A 287 -3.09 -14.72 31.44
C VAL A 287 -2.69 -14.27 30.03
N LEU A 288 -1.92 -15.09 29.30
CA LEU A 288 -1.54 -14.82 27.91
C LEU A 288 -2.76 -14.74 26.98
N ILE A 289 -3.75 -15.61 27.15
CA ILE A 289 -5.01 -15.53 26.39
C ILE A 289 -5.75 -14.23 26.69
N LEU A 290 -5.94 -13.89 27.96
CA LEU A 290 -6.63 -12.66 28.37
C LEU A 290 -5.89 -11.41 27.84
N TYR A 291 -4.56 -11.43 27.89
CA TYR A 291 -3.72 -10.40 27.31
C TYR A 291 -3.94 -10.23 25.81
N CYS A 292 -3.92 -11.34 25.06
CA CYS A 292 -4.16 -11.32 23.62
C CYS A 292 -5.60 -10.92 23.27
N ALA A 293 -6.58 -11.34 24.07
CA ALA A 293 -7.98 -10.94 23.90
C ALA A 293 -8.16 -9.43 24.11
N LEU A 294 -7.55 -8.85 25.16
CA LEU A 294 -7.56 -7.42 25.39
C LEU A 294 -6.88 -6.65 24.25
N ALA A 295 -5.74 -7.15 23.77
CA ALA A 295 -5.04 -6.56 22.64
C ALA A 295 -5.86 -6.63 21.34
N LEU A 296 -6.55 -7.75 21.07
CA LEU A 296 -7.47 -7.89 19.94
C LEU A 296 -8.66 -6.93 20.05
N LEU A 297 -9.25 -6.79 21.23
CA LEU A 297 -10.33 -5.81 21.48
C LEU A 297 -9.83 -4.38 21.21
N GLY A 298 -8.60 -4.06 21.63
CA GLY A 298 -7.93 -2.79 21.31
C GLY A 298 -7.77 -2.59 19.79
N SER A 299 -7.32 -3.61 19.06
CA SER A 299 -7.22 -3.57 17.59
C SER A 299 -8.59 -3.33 16.94
N VAL A 300 -9.63 -4.04 17.37
CA VAL A 300 -11.01 -3.88 16.86
C VAL A 300 -11.53 -2.47 17.12
N ALA A 301 -11.39 -1.96 18.34
CA ALA A 301 -11.83 -0.62 18.68
C ALA A 301 -11.12 0.44 17.82
N TRP A 302 -9.82 0.28 17.59
CA TRP A 302 -9.05 1.16 16.72
C TRP A 302 -9.48 1.07 15.26
N ALA A 303 -9.73 -0.14 14.76
CA ALA A 303 -10.22 -0.36 13.41
C ALA A 303 -11.60 0.27 13.17
N VAL A 304 -12.54 0.11 14.12
CA VAL A 304 -13.85 0.77 14.06
C VAL A 304 -13.69 2.28 13.98
N ARG A 305 -12.83 2.86 14.83
CA ARG A 305 -12.55 4.29 14.81
C ARG A 305 -11.97 4.75 13.47
N ASP A 306 -10.94 4.09 12.96
CA ASP A 306 -10.26 4.49 11.72
C ASP A 306 -11.16 4.32 10.49
N VAL A 307 -11.97 3.26 10.44
CA VAL A 307 -12.98 3.07 9.38
C VAL A 307 -14.09 4.13 9.48
N GLY A 308 -14.54 4.46 10.70
CA GLY A 308 -15.51 5.53 10.93
C GLY A 308 -14.99 6.89 10.46
N ASN A 309 -13.79 7.27 10.91
CA ASN A 309 -13.13 8.51 10.49
C ASN A 309 -12.95 8.58 8.96
N PHE A 310 -12.58 7.47 8.33
CA PHE A 310 -12.45 7.41 6.88
C PHE A 310 -13.79 7.60 6.16
N ALA A 311 -14.86 6.97 6.66
CA ALA A 311 -16.20 7.12 6.11
C ALA A 311 -16.73 8.55 6.26
N GLU A 312 -16.55 9.16 7.43
CA GLU A 312 -16.89 10.56 7.69
C GLU A 312 -16.14 11.51 6.75
N TRP A 313 -14.83 11.31 6.61
CA TRP A 313 -14.01 12.09 5.68
C TRP A 313 -14.47 11.94 4.23
N ALA A 314 -14.76 10.72 3.78
CA ALA A 314 -15.23 10.47 2.41
C ALA A 314 -16.60 11.11 2.16
N ASN A 315 -17.52 11.01 3.13
CA ASN A 315 -18.85 11.63 3.05
C ASN A 315 -18.75 13.15 3.03
N ALA A 316 -17.93 13.75 3.89
CA ALA A 316 -17.72 15.19 3.91
C ALA A 316 -17.19 15.70 2.56
N ARG A 317 -16.24 15.00 1.93
CA ARG A 317 -15.74 15.37 0.59
C ARG A 317 -16.80 15.26 -0.49
N LYS A 318 -17.66 14.24 -0.41
CA LYS A 318 -18.80 14.09 -1.32
C LYS A 318 -19.81 15.22 -1.13
N GLU A 319 -20.14 15.54 0.11
CA GLU A 319 -21.05 16.64 0.45
C GLU A 319 -20.51 17.97 -0.09
N THR A 320 -19.24 18.30 0.17
CA THR A 320 -18.58 19.49 -0.39
C THR A 320 -18.69 19.53 -1.93
N ALA A 321 -18.43 18.40 -2.61
CA ALA A 321 -18.53 18.35 -4.06
C ALA A 321 -19.95 18.61 -4.57
N VAL A 322 -20.97 18.04 -3.92
CA VAL A 322 -22.38 18.27 -4.26
C VAL A 322 -22.79 19.71 -3.98
N THR A 323 -22.42 20.28 -2.83
CA THR A 323 -22.70 21.68 -2.49
C THR A 323 -22.10 22.65 -3.51
N ILE A 324 -20.86 22.41 -3.92
CA ILE A 324 -20.21 23.20 -4.98
C ILE A 324 -21.02 23.09 -6.27
N ALA A 325 -21.36 21.88 -6.71
CA ALA A 325 -22.13 21.68 -7.93
C ALA A 325 -23.51 22.33 -7.92
N THR A 326 -24.16 22.43 -6.75
CA THR A 326 -25.46 23.14 -6.62
C THR A 326 -25.33 24.66 -6.58
N THR A 327 -24.14 25.18 -6.28
CA THR A 327 -23.90 26.62 -6.16
C THR A 327 -23.44 27.22 -7.50
N LEU A 328 -22.75 26.43 -8.32
CA LEU A 328 -22.23 26.88 -9.61
C LEU A 328 -23.31 26.87 -10.71
N PRO A 329 -23.24 27.79 -11.70
CA PRO A 329 -24.04 27.70 -12.92
C PRO A 329 -23.84 26.36 -13.65
N GLN A 330 -24.85 25.88 -14.37
CA GLN A 330 -24.82 24.55 -15.03
C GLN A 330 -23.75 24.45 -16.13
N ASP A 331 -23.38 25.56 -16.73
CA ASP A 331 -22.41 25.71 -17.81
C ASP A 331 -21.03 26.18 -17.33
N ALA A 332 -20.84 26.33 -16.01
CA ALA A 332 -19.59 26.80 -15.44
C ALA A 332 -18.44 25.78 -15.58
N THR A 333 -17.23 26.29 -15.81
CA THR A 333 -15.99 25.51 -15.76
C THR A 333 -15.33 25.67 -14.39
N LEU A 334 -15.05 24.54 -13.72
CA LEU A 334 -14.40 24.52 -12.41
C LEU A 334 -12.97 24.00 -12.54
N ILE A 335 -11.99 24.87 -12.37
CA ILE A 335 -10.59 24.49 -12.19
C ILE A 335 -10.41 24.07 -10.73
N ALA A 336 -10.03 22.84 -10.46
CA ALA A 336 -9.89 22.31 -9.11
C ALA A 336 -8.48 21.74 -8.87
N PHE A 337 -8.11 21.70 -7.60
CA PHE A 337 -6.98 20.96 -7.06
C PHE A 337 -7.46 20.07 -5.90
N ASP A 338 -6.89 18.87 -5.76
CA ASP A 338 -7.22 17.83 -4.77
C ASP A 338 -8.62 17.20 -4.83
N LEU A 339 -9.70 17.95 -5.16
CA LEU A 339 -11.09 17.46 -5.18
C LEU A 339 -11.59 17.05 -6.58
N THR A 340 -10.76 17.22 -7.60
CA THR A 340 -11.13 17.02 -9.02
C THR A 340 -11.80 15.67 -9.28
N GLY A 341 -11.21 14.57 -8.83
CA GLY A 341 -11.77 13.23 -9.05
C GLY A 341 -13.12 13.01 -8.37
N THR A 342 -13.34 13.61 -7.19
CA THR A 342 -14.63 13.54 -6.49
C THR A 342 -15.70 14.33 -7.23
N LEU A 343 -15.37 15.55 -7.69
CA LEU A 343 -16.26 16.41 -8.47
C LEU A 343 -16.66 15.74 -9.79
N GLN A 344 -15.70 15.21 -10.54
CA GLN A 344 -15.94 14.50 -11.81
C GLN A 344 -16.78 13.24 -11.65
N HIS A 345 -16.67 12.55 -10.50
CA HIS A 345 -17.39 11.30 -10.28
C HIS A 345 -18.83 11.51 -9.78
N TYR A 346 -19.06 12.50 -8.92
CA TYR A 346 -20.35 12.70 -8.24
C TYR A 346 -21.19 13.85 -8.78
N THR A 347 -20.67 14.63 -9.72
CA THR A 347 -21.33 15.83 -10.24
C THR A 347 -21.23 15.89 -11.76
N THR A 348 -21.99 16.79 -12.37
CA THR A 348 -21.95 17.07 -13.81
C THR A 348 -21.11 18.31 -14.15
N VAL A 349 -20.46 18.94 -13.17
CA VAL A 349 -19.67 20.16 -13.37
C VAL A 349 -18.45 19.86 -14.22
N ASN A 350 -18.20 20.68 -15.25
CA ASN A 350 -17.01 20.59 -16.09
C ASN A 350 -15.76 20.92 -15.25
N THR A 351 -15.16 19.90 -14.66
CA THR A 351 -14.06 20.05 -13.70
C THR A 351 -12.71 19.72 -14.33
N ARG A 352 -11.74 20.64 -14.23
CA ARG A 352 -10.38 20.51 -14.77
C ARG A 352 -9.34 20.52 -13.65
N GLU A 353 -8.37 19.60 -13.71
CA GLU A 353 -7.30 19.50 -12.72
C GLU A 353 -6.19 20.50 -13.01
N ILE A 354 -6.00 21.51 -12.14
CA ILE A 354 -5.02 22.59 -12.37
C ILE A 354 -3.59 22.07 -12.56
N PHE A 355 -3.24 20.94 -11.94
CA PHE A 355 -1.93 20.32 -12.10
C PHE A 355 -1.62 19.95 -13.56
N ASN A 356 -2.64 19.55 -14.33
CA ASN A 356 -2.52 19.08 -15.71
C ASN A 356 -2.66 20.20 -16.75
N LEU A 357 -2.99 21.43 -16.33
CA LEU A 357 -3.19 22.55 -17.24
C LEU A 357 -1.87 23.24 -17.59
N THR A 358 -1.78 23.74 -18.80
CA THR A 358 -0.74 24.68 -19.24
C THR A 358 -1.26 26.12 -19.24
N GLU A 359 -0.36 27.10 -19.33
CA GLU A 359 -0.75 28.52 -19.46
C GLU A 359 -1.64 28.76 -20.69
N THR A 360 -1.40 28.03 -21.78
CA THR A 360 -2.26 28.07 -22.98
C THR A 360 -3.65 27.50 -22.71
N ASP A 361 -3.76 26.40 -21.95
CA ASP A 361 -5.06 25.83 -21.58
C ASP A 361 -5.84 26.80 -20.69
N LEU A 362 -5.16 27.46 -19.74
CA LEU A 362 -5.78 28.47 -18.89
C LEU A 362 -6.28 29.67 -19.69
N ALA A 363 -5.48 30.17 -20.64
CA ALA A 363 -5.89 31.24 -21.53
C ALA A 363 -7.13 30.86 -22.35
N ASN A 364 -7.18 29.64 -22.87
CA ASN A 364 -8.34 29.15 -23.60
C ASN A 364 -9.58 29.09 -22.70
N ILE A 365 -9.46 28.50 -21.51
CA ILE A 365 -10.57 28.36 -20.55
C ILE A 365 -11.11 29.74 -20.13
N VAL A 366 -10.23 30.70 -19.85
CA VAL A 366 -10.63 32.04 -19.42
C VAL A 366 -11.27 32.84 -20.55
N ASN A 367 -10.88 32.60 -21.81
CA ASN A 367 -11.45 33.27 -22.98
C ASN A 367 -12.75 32.64 -23.48
N GLU A 368 -13.16 31.48 -22.95
CA GLU A 368 -14.47 30.89 -23.25
C GLU A 368 -15.60 31.75 -22.65
N GLU A 369 -16.75 31.83 -23.30
CA GLU A 369 -17.92 32.60 -22.81
C GLU A 369 -18.59 31.99 -21.56
N THR A 370 -17.96 31.01 -20.91
CA THR A 370 -18.50 30.32 -19.73
C THR A 370 -17.88 30.85 -18.44
N ALA A 371 -18.68 30.89 -17.37
CA ALA A 371 -18.17 31.34 -16.06
C ALA A 371 -17.10 30.38 -15.52
N VAL A 372 -15.93 30.91 -15.12
CA VAL A 372 -14.80 30.13 -14.62
C VAL A 372 -14.64 30.28 -13.12
N TYR A 373 -14.57 29.14 -12.42
CA TYR A 373 -14.37 29.05 -10.99
C TYR A 373 -13.10 28.28 -10.69
N LEU A 374 -12.43 28.63 -9.59
CA LEU A 374 -11.20 28.02 -9.12
C LEU A 374 -11.44 27.46 -7.72
N LEU A 375 -11.12 26.20 -7.46
CA LEU A 375 -11.18 25.56 -6.14
C LEU A 375 -9.81 25.00 -5.76
N LEU A 376 -9.13 25.63 -4.81
CA LEU A 376 -7.85 25.14 -4.30
C LEU A 376 -7.58 25.58 -2.86
N ASN A 377 -6.48 25.08 -2.30
CA ASN A 377 -5.94 25.55 -1.03
C ASN A 377 -4.70 26.41 -1.32
N PRO A 378 -4.77 27.75 -1.20
CA PRO A 378 -3.65 28.62 -1.57
C PRO A 378 -2.41 28.37 -0.70
N ASP A 379 -2.58 28.08 0.59
CA ASP A 379 -1.47 27.79 1.51
C ASP A 379 -0.74 26.51 1.09
N ASN A 380 -1.46 25.47 0.68
CA ASN A 380 -0.86 24.23 0.15
C ASN A 380 -0.06 24.52 -1.12
N ILE A 381 -0.65 25.25 -2.07
CA ILE A 381 0.01 25.60 -3.33
C ILE A 381 1.32 26.37 -3.08
N GLN A 382 1.29 27.38 -2.22
CA GLN A 382 2.45 28.23 -1.95
C GLN A 382 3.53 27.53 -1.11
N SER A 383 3.14 26.60 -0.23
CA SER A 383 4.07 25.93 0.68
C SER A 383 4.72 24.67 0.09
N GLN A 384 3.94 23.86 -0.64
CA GLN A 384 4.40 22.59 -1.20
C GLN A 384 4.79 22.73 -2.67
N TRP A 385 3.99 23.43 -3.47
CA TRP A 385 4.08 23.44 -4.94
C TRP A 385 4.89 24.59 -5.52
N THR A 386 5.79 25.18 -4.72
CA THR A 386 6.62 26.32 -5.14
C THR A 386 7.43 26.01 -6.41
N GLY A 387 7.30 26.86 -7.42
CA GLY A 387 7.92 26.75 -8.74
C GLY A 387 7.34 25.63 -9.62
N LYS A 388 6.26 24.97 -9.20
CA LYS A 388 5.63 23.86 -9.94
C LYS A 388 4.35 24.30 -10.66
N SER A 389 3.83 23.41 -11.50
CA SER A 389 2.63 23.65 -12.33
C SER A 389 1.46 24.27 -11.53
N PRO A 390 1.03 23.71 -10.37
CA PRO A 390 -0.08 24.30 -9.62
C PRO A 390 0.14 25.75 -9.16
N GLU A 391 1.32 26.09 -8.64
CA GLU A 391 1.62 27.47 -8.20
C GLU A 391 1.78 28.43 -9.38
N ARG A 392 2.47 27.99 -10.45
CA ARG A 392 2.60 28.79 -11.67
C ARG A 392 1.25 29.12 -12.28
N ASN A 393 0.38 28.11 -12.38
CA ASN A 393 -0.96 28.25 -12.93
C ASN A 393 -1.85 29.13 -12.04
N PHE A 394 -1.74 28.98 -10.71
CA PHE A 394 -2.44 29.84 -9.77
C PHE A 394 -1.99 31.30 -9.88
N THR A 395 -0.67 31.54 -9.95
CA THR A 395 -0.10 32.88 -10.14
C THR A 395 -0.52 33.47 -11.48
N TRP A 396 -0.51 32.67 -12.55
CA TRP A 396 -0.95 33.10 -13.88
C TRP A 396 -2.41 33.59 -13.84
N LEU A 397 -3.30 32.85 -13.18
CA LEU A 397 -4.70 33.26 -12.99
C LEU A 397 -4.77 34.58 -12.21
N GLN A 398 -4.03 34.74 -11.11
CA GLN A 398 -4.00 36.00 -10.36
C GLN A 398 -3.51 37.21 -11.17
N THR A 399 -2.61 37.00 -12.13
CA THR A 399 -2.05 38.09 -12.95
C THR A 399 -2.90 38.46 -14.16
N HIS A 400 -3.68 37.52 -14.70
CA HIS A 400 -4.45 37.71 -15.94
C HIS A 400 -5.96 37.79 -15.71
N THR A 401 -6.45 37.48 -14.50
CA THR A 401 -7.87 37.57 -14.15
C THR A 401 -8.05 38.19 -12.76
N THR A 402 -9.28 38.62 -12.48
CA THR A 402 -9.65 39.09 -11.14
C THR A 402 -10.23 37.95 -10.33
N LEU A 403 -9.49 37.45 -9.33
CA LEU A 403 -9.96 36.41 -8.42
C LEU A 403 -10.72 37.00 -7.22
N THR A 404 -12.02 36.70 -7.12
CA THR A 404 -12.90 37.12 -6.03
C THR A 404 -13.26 35.92 -5.13
N PRO A 405 -12.99 35.97 -3.82
CA PRO A 405 -13.38 34.89 -2.93
C PRO A 405 -14.90 34.75 -2.84
N LEU A 406 -15.43 33.55 -3.09
CA LEU A 406 -16.88 33.28 -3.01
C LEU A 406 -17.27 32.59 -1.72
N HIS A 407 -16.54 31.53 -1.39
CA HIS A 407 -16.85 30.69 -0.25
C HIS A 407 -15.58 30.08 0.32
N ASN A 408 -15.62 29.66 1.58
CA ASN A 408 -14.54 28.94 2.22
C ASN A 408 -15.09 27.60 2.72
N TYR A 409 -14.72 26.50 2.07
CA TYR A 409 -15.10 25.14 2.47
C TYR A 409 -14.09 24.53 3.46
N GLY A 410 -13.42 25.37 4.26
CA GLY A 410 -12.37 25.00 5.20
C GLY A 410 -10.99 24.98 4.53
N ARG A 411 -10.28 23.85 4.55
CA ARG A 411 -8.98 23.72 3.86
C ARG A 411 -9.07 23.73 2.33
N LEU A 412 -10.18 24.19 1.74
CA LEU A 412 -10.41 24.33 0.30
C LEU A 412 -11.25 25.61 0.08
N THR A 413 -10.70 26.62 -0.61
CA THR A 413 -11.40 27.90 -0.84
C THR A 413 -11.61 28.09 -2.34
N PRO A 414 -12.87 28.21 -2.79
CA PRO A 414 -13.14 28.63 -4.15
C PRO A 414 -13.04 30.14 -4.35
N LEU A 415 -12.38 30.52 -5.44
CA LEU A 415 -12.25 31.88 -5.96
C LEU A 415 -12.95 31.93 -7.34
N SER A 416 -13.73 32.97 -7.64
CA SER A 416 -14.25 33.22 -9.00
C SER A 416 -13.31 34.11 -9.80
N GLY A 417 -13.09 33.79 -11.08
CA GLY A 417 -12.57 34.74 -12.05
C GLY A 417 -13.74 35.50 -12.67
N GLY A 418 -13.79 36.83 -12.56
CA GLY A 418 -14.86 37.64 -13.15
C GLY A 418 -14.32 38.90 -13.82
N ASP A 419 -14.68 39.03 -15.10
CA ASP A 419 -14.56 40.10 -16.11
C ASP A 419 -13.17 40.62 -16.50
#